data_AF-H3NIE6-F1
#
_entry.id   AF-H3NIE6-F1
#
_cell.length_a   1.000
_cell.length_b   1.000
_cell.length_c   1.000
_cell.angle_alpha   90.00
_cell.angle_beta   90.00
_cell.angle_gamma   90.00
#
_symmetry.space_group_name_H-M   'P 1'
#
loop_
_entity.id
_entity.type
_entity.pdbx_description
1 polymer ?
#
loop_
_entity_poly.entity_id
_entity_poly.type
_entity_poly.pdbx_seq_one_letter_code
_entity_poly.pdbx_strand_id
1 'polypeptide(L)'
;MLSRLLKKQLLTKEETLMIALGCLIMTFGIVNIHLPARITEGGVLGFVMLVYKLFNLDPSVMSFLADLTCYAIGFKLLGKDFLFRAIQTSLIFALCYRLMIWVGPILPSLVEAPLLASLLGGILIGVGCGLCISQSCAAGGDDALAMVIADQAGWSIAKAYLLSDGVVLLLSLTYLEPNRLIYSFLTTLVSSFIIGQFELHFPSLQTIEWTSKA
;
A
#
# COMPACT_ATOMS: atom_id res chain seq x y z
N MET A 1 5.06 33.66 -5.84
CA MET A 1 3.87 32.80 -5.98
C MET A 1 4.19 31.53 -6.78
N LEU A 2 4.82 31.63 -7.97
CA LEU A 2 5.32 30.47 -8.74
C LEU A 2 6.33 29.57 -7.98
N SER A 3 7.19 30.14 -7.14
CA SER A 3 8.16 29.36 -6.33
C SER A 3 7.53 28.56 -5.19
N ARG A 4 6.25 28.82 -4.84
CA ARG A 4 5.47 27.99 -3.90
C ARG A 4 4.77 26.83 -4.61
N LEU A 5 4.46 26.97 -5.91
CA LEU A 5 3.88 25.92 -6.75
C LEU A 5 4.93 24.90 -7.21
N LEU A 6 6.14 25.37 -7.57
CA LEU A 6 7.29 24.48 -7.86
C LEU A 6 7.77 23.67 -6.64
N LYS A 7 7.35 24.05 -5.42
CA LYS A 7 7.82 23.43 -4.16
C LYS A 7 7.01 22.20 -3.71
N LYS A 8 5.86 21.89 -4.33
CA LYS A 8 5.00 20.75 -3.93
C LYS A 8 5.20 19.47 -4.74
N GLN A 9 6.02 19.50 -5.79
CA GLN A 9 6.33 18.29 -6.60
C GLN A 9 7.36 17.35 -5.95
N LEU A 10 8.26 17.92 -5.14
CA LEU A 10 9.35 17.16 -4.52
C LEU A 10 9.08 17.05 -3.02
N LEU A 11 9.32 15.87 -2.48
CA LEU A 11 9.26 15.65 -1.04
C LEU A 11 10.27 16.55 -0.32
N THR A 12 9.80 17.22 0.74
CA THR A 12 10.67 17.91 1.69
C THR A 12 11.54 16.89 2.44
N LYS A 13 12.59 17.35 3.11
CA LYS A 13 13.47 16.46 3.90
C LYS A 13 12.71 15.74 5.01
N GLU A 14 11.78 16.44 5.67
CA GLU A 14 10.96 15.90 6.76
C GLU A 14 9.99 14.84 6.22
N GLU A 15 9.29 15.13 5.13
CA GLU A 15 8.41 14.17 4.45
C GLU A 15 9.18 12.93 3.99
N THR A 16 10.37 13.13 3.40
CA THR A 16 11.21 12.02 2.91
C THR A 16 11.64 11.11 4.06
N LEU A 17 12.00 11.67 5.23
CA LEU A 17 12.37 10.89 6.42
C LEU A 17 11.17 10.11 6.96
N MET A 18 9.98 10.72 7.02
CA MET A 18 8.76 10.02 7.45
C MET A 18 8.38 8.89 6.48
N ILE A 19 8.45 9.14 5.17
CA ILE A 19 8.18 8.14 4.14
C ILE A 19 9.21 7.02 4.18
N ALA A 20 10.50 7.33 4.32
CA ALA A 20 11.54 6.32 4.43
C ALA A 20 11.36 5.44 5.67
N LEU A 21 10.99 6.04 6.82
CA LEU A 21 10.66 5.30 8.02
C LEU A 21 9.42 4.41 7.80
N GLY A 22 8.36 4.95 7.19
CA GLY A 22 7.16 4.19 6.85
C GLY A 22 7.45 3.00 5.94
N CYS A 23 8.20 3.23 4.86
CA CYS A 23 8.65 2.19 3.93
C CYS A 23 9.50 1.12 4.62
N LEU A 24 10.40 1.51 5.53
CA LEU A 24 11.22 0.57 6.30
C LEU A 24 10.37 -0.31 7.21
N ILE A 25 9.40 0.27 7.94
CA ILE A 25 8.49 -0.48 8.82
C ILE A 25 7.62 -1.43 8.00
N MET A 26 7.06 -0.95 6.89
CA MET A 26 6.20 -1.74 6.00
C MET A 26 6.97 -2.92 5.40
N THR A 27 8.14 -2.66 4.81
CA THR A 27 8.98 -3.71 4.20
C THR A 27 9.53 -4.68 5.23
N PHE A 28 9.80 -4.24 6.45
CA PHE A 28 10.16 -5.13 7.56
C PHE A 28 9.01 -6.12 7.87
N GLY A 29 7.76 -5.64 7.98
CA GLY A 29 6.59 -6.48 8.20
C GLY A 29 6.36 -7.49 7.07
N ILE A 30 6.48 -7.03 5.81
CA ILE A 30 6.35 -7.90 4.63
C ILE A 30 7.41 -9.02 4.67
N VAL A 31 8.70 -8.66 4.78
CA VAL A 31 9.82 -9.61 4.61
C VAL A 31 10.01 -10.52 5.83
N ASN A 32 9.80 -10.02 7.05
CA ASN A 32 10.06 -10.79 8.27
C ASN A 32 8.85 -11.57 8.77
N ILE A 33 7.62 -11.16 8.41
CA ILE A 33 6.40 -11.75 8.96
C ILE A 33 5.56 -12.40 7.85
N HIS A 34 5.04 -11.62 6.91
CA HIS A 34 4.09 -12.14 5.92
C HIS A 34 4.71 -13.12 4.94
N LEU A 35 5.89 -12.79 4.40
CA LEU A 35 6.56 -13.62 3.41
C LEU A 35 6.92 -15.00 3.98
N PRO A 36 7.55 -15.13 5.17
CA PRO A 36 7.76 -16.42 5.82
C PRO A 36 6.44 -17.12 6.15
N ALA A 37 5.46 -16.41 6.73
CA ALA A 37 4.16 -16.97 7.15
C ALA A 37 3.23 -17.33 5.97
N ARG A 38 3.60 -17.00 4.73
CA ARG A 38 2.80 -17.19 3.51
C ARG A 38 1.42 -16.53 3.58
N ILE A 39 1.34 -15.40 4.28
CA ILE A 39 0.14 -14.57 4.32
C ILE A 39 0.21 -13.67 3.09
N THR A 40 -0.82 -13.76 2.25
CA THR A 40 -0.95 -12.89 1.08
C THR A 40 -1.66 -11.61 1.50
N GLU A 41 -1.24 -10.47 0.98
CA GLU A 41 -1.94 -9.21 1.15
C GLU A 41 -3.06 -9.06 0.11
N GLY A 42 -4.03 -8.19 0.38
CA GLY A 42 -5.09 -7.85 -0.56
C GLY A 42 -4.59 -7.00 -1.73
N GLY A 43 -5.51 -6.22 -2.30
CA GLY A 43 -5.18 -5.16 -3.25
C GLY A 43 -4.51 -5.64 -4.54
N VAL A 44 -3.55 -4.84 -5.02
CA VAL A 44 -2.81 -5.14 -6.26
C VAL A 44 -2.05 -6.46 -6.18
N LEU A 45 -1.42 -6.78 -5.04
CA LEU A 45 -0.69 -8.03 -4.88
C LEU A 45 -1.62 -9.25 -4.91
N GLY A 46 -2.77 -9.18 -4.23
CA GLY A 46 -3.80 -10.22 -4.30
C GLY A 46 -4.33 -10.40 -5.73
N PHE A 47 -4.53 -9.30 -6.47
CA PHE A 47 -5.00 -9.33 -7.84
C PHE A 47 -3.98 -10.00 -8.78
N VAL A 48 -2.69 -9.67 -8.63
CA VAL A 48 -1.59 -10.29 -9.37
C VAL A 48 -1.56 -11.80 -9.14
N MET A 49 -1.74 -12.24 -7.88
CA MET A 49 -1.76 -13.66 -7.55
C MET A 49 -2.98 -14.37 -8.11
N LEU A 50 -4.14 -13.71 -8.15
CA LEU A 50 -5.33 -14.22 -8.81
C LEU A 50 -5.12 -14.42 -10.31
N VAL A 51 -4.57 -13.41 -10.99
CA VAL A 51 -4.28 -13.49 -12.43
C VAL A 51 -3.26 -14.58 -12.73
N TYR A 52 -2.20 -14.70 -11.92
CA TYR A 52 -1.23 -15.77 -12.05
C TYR A 52 -1.88 -17.15 -11.92
N LYS A 53 -2.80 -17.34 -10.95
CA LYS A 53 -3.44 -18.64 -10.71
C LYS A 53 -4.46 -19.02 -11.78
N LEU A 54 -5.16 -18.05 -12.37
CA LEU A 54 -6.15 -18.30 -13.41
C LEU A 54 -5.55 -18.41 -14.82
N PHE A 55 -4.53 -17.61 -15.12
CA PHE A 55 -4.01 -17.44 -16.48
C PHE A 55 -2.53 -17.80 -16.63
N ASN A 56 -1.82 -18.15 -15.56
CA ASN A 56 -0.37 -18.42 -15.54
C ASN A 56 0.49 -17.27 -16.11
N LEU A 57 0.02 -16.03 -15.97
CA LEU A 57 0.78 -14.84 -16.37
C LEU A 57 1.83 -14.48 -15.32
N ASP A 58 3.01 -14.04 -15.76
CA ASP A 58 4.13 -13.71 -14.87
C ASP A 58 3.76 -12.65 -13.82
N PRO A 59 3.89 -12.95 -12.51
CA PRO A 59 3.54 -12.01 -11.44
C PRO A 59 4.30 -10.69 -11.49
N SER A 60 5.56 -10.70 -11.95
CA SER A 60 6.38 -9.47 -12.02
C SER A 60 5.84 -8.53 -13.10
N VAL A 61 5.46 -9.08 -14.26
CA VAL A 61 4.85 -8.31 -15.35
C VAL A 61 3.47 -7.79 -14.94
N MET A 62 2.66 -8.63 -14.29
CA MET A 62 1.32 -8.24 -13.82
C MET A 62 1.37 -7.19 -12.72
N SER A 63 2.30 -7.29 -11.77
CA SER A 63 2.49 -6.27 -10.74
C SER A 63 2.87 -4.93 -11.37
N PHE A 64 3.83 -4.93 -12.30
CA PHE A 64 4.24 -3.71 -12.98
C PHE A 64 3.08 -3.05 -13.75
N LEU A 65 2.29 -3.85 -14.48
CA LEU A 65 1.15 -3.31 -15.24
C LEU A 65 0.01 -2.83 -14.33
N ALA A 66 -0.27 -3.55 -13.25
CA ALA A 66 -1.29 -3.13 -12.28
C ALA A 66 -0.90 -1.83 -11.57
N ASP A 67 0.35 -1.72 -11.10
CA ASP A 67 0.86 -0.49 -10.49
C ASP A 67 0.86 0.67 -11.49
N LEU A 68 1.34 0.45 -12.71
CA LEU A 68 1.32 1.46 -13.76
C LEU A 68 -0.09 1.94 -14.08
N THR A 69 -1.07 1.04 -14.11
CA THR A 69 -2.47 1.37 -14.35
C THR A 69 -3.04 2.21 -13.20
N CYS A 70 -2.78 1.82 -11.95
CA CYS A 70 -3.23 2.57 -10.78
C CYS A 70 -2.60 3.97 -10.73
N TYR A 71 -1.30 4.08 -11.02
CA TYR A 71 -0.63 5.38 -11.11
C TYR A 71 -1.13 6.24 -12.28
N ALA A 72 -1.47 5.64 -13.43
CA ALA A 72 -2.04 6.36 -14.55
C ALA A 72 -3.43 6.93 -14.23
N ILE A 73 -4.27 6.15 -13.53
CA ILE A 73 -5.57 6.62 -13.03
C ILE A 73 -5.37 7.73 -11.99
N GLY A 74 -4.45 7.53 -11.04
CA GLY A 74 -4.10 8.53 -10.03
C GLY A 74 -3.59 9.82 -10.65
N PHE A 75 -2.74 9.76 -11.67
CA PHE A 75 -2.27 10.93 -12.42
C PHE A 75 -3.43 11.71 -13.05
N LYS A 76 -4.41 11.00 -13.63
CA LYS A 76 -5.54 11.64 -14.32
C LYS A 76 -6.50 12.32 -13.33
N LEU A 77 -6.70 11.75 -12.15
CA LEU A 77 -7.71 12.21 -11.19
C LEU A 77 -7.14 13.11 -10.09
N LEU A 78 -5.95 12.77 -9.58
CA LEU A 78 -5.26 13.49 -8.50
C LEU A 78 -4.18 14.46 -9.04
N GLY A 79 -3.82 14.35 -10.32
CA GLY A 79 -2.94 15.30 -11.00
C GLY A 79 -1.45 14.93 -10.99
N LYS A 80 -0.63 15.83 -11.56
CA LYS A 80 0.80 15.57 -11.80
C LYS A 80 1.63 15.49 -10.52
N ASP A 81 1.28 16.30 -9.52
CA ASP A 81 2.02 16.38 -8.27
C ASP A 81 1.89 15.07 -7.47
N PHE A 82 0.72 14.44 -7.50
CA PHE A 82 0.52 13.09 -6.96
C PHE A 82 1.52 12.10 -7.60
N LEU A 83 1.58 12.07 -8.94
CA LEU A 83 2.41 11.10 -9.65
C LEU A 83 3.89 11.25 -9.30
N PHE A 84 4.41 12.48 -9.24
CA PHE A 84 5.82 12.69 -8.87
C PHE A 84 6.14 12.21 -7.47
N ARG A 85 5.26 12.50 -6.50
CA ARG A 85 5.43 12.04 -5.11
C ARG A 85 5.30 10.53 -5.01
N ALA A 86 4.32 9.93 -5.68
CA ALA A 86 4.14 8.48 -5.74
C ALA A 86 5.36 7.76 -6.33
N ILE A 87 5.94 8.29 -7.41
CA ILE A 87 7.19 7.74 -7.99
C ILE A 87 8.33 7.81 -6.97
N GLN A 88 8.51 8.93 -6.27
CA GLN A 88 9.55 9.06 -5.25
C GLN A 88 9.36 8.07 -4.09
N THR A 89 8.14 7.97 -3.57
CA THR A 89 7.81 7.05 -2.48
C THR A 89 7.93 5.59 -2.92
N SER A 90 7.52 5.24 -4.13
CA SER A 90 7.68 3.90 -4.68
C SER A 90 9.15 3.51 -4.89
N LEU A 91 10.00 4.45 -5.30
CA LEU A 91 11.45 4.23 -5.34
C LEU A 91 12.05 4.00 -3.96
N ILE A 92 11.65 4.80 -2.95
CA ILE A 92 12.09 4.62 -1.56
C ILE A 92 11.63 3.25 -1.04
N PHE A 93 10.37 2.87 -1.28
CA PHE A 93 9.83 1.56 -0.94
C PHE A 93 10.64 0.43 -1.58
N ALA A 94 10.91 0.51 -2.88
CA ALA A 94 11.68 -0.51 -3.61
C ALA A 94 13.10 -0.66 -3.05
N LEU A 95 13.75 0.45 -2.67
CA LEU A 95 15.07 0.43 -2.03
C LEU A 95 15.01 -0.22 -0.64
N CYS A 96 14.05 0.16 0.21
CA CYS A 96 13.84 -0.45 1.52
C CYS A 96 13.52 -1.95 1.40
N TYR A 97 12.67 -2.33 0.45
CA TYR A 97 12.30 -3.72 0.20
C TYR A 97 13.52 -4.53 -0.24
N ARG A 98 14.30 -4.01 -1.20
CA ARG A 98 15.53 -4.66 -1.66
C ARG A 98 16.54 -4.81 -0.53
N LEU A 99 16.67 -3.80 0.33
CA LEU A 99 17.53 -3.86 1.52
C LEU A 99 17.08 -4.97 2.47
N MET A 100 15.79 -5.03 2.81
CA MET A 100 15.22 -6.06 3.69
C MET A 100 15.40 -7.48 3.10
N ILE A 101 15.20 -7.65 1.80
CA ILE A 101 15.44 -8.94 1.12
C ILE A 101 16.93 -9.32 1.18
N TRP A 102 17.84 -8.35 1.01
CA TRP A 102 19.28 -8.61 1.07
C TRP A 102 19.75 -9.01 2.47
N VAL A 103 19.20 -8.37 3.52
CA VAL A 103 19.45 -8.75 4.92
C VAL A 103 18.83 -10.11 5.23
N GLY A 104 17.68 -10.41 4.62
CA GLY A 104 16.89 -11.61 4.88
C GLY A 104 16.02 -11.49 6.14
N PRO A 105 15.14 -12.48 6.39
CA PRO A 105 14.31 -12.50 7.58
C PRO A 105 15.19 -12.69 8.83
N ILE A 106 15.09 -11.73 9.74
CA ILE A 106 15.80 -11.68 11.02
C ILE A 106 14.98 -12.39 12.12
N LEU A 107 13.64 -12.36 11.99
CA LEU A 107 12.73 -13.01 12.93
C LEU A 107 12.53 -14.50 12.59
N PRO A 108 12.31 -15.35 13.62
CA PRO A 108 11.88 -16.71 13.37
C PRO A 108 10.53 -16.73 12.65
N SER A 109 10.36 -17.72 11.78
CA SER A 109 9.15 -17.85 10.98
C SER A 109 7.91 -18.06 11.85
N LEU A 110 6.87 -17.25 11.62
CA LEU A 110 5.58 -17.33 12.29
C LEU A 110 4.56 -18.21 11.54
N VAL A 111 5.02 -19.10 10.64
CA VAL A 111 4.15 -20.02 9.86
C VAL A 111 3.20 -20.84 10.73
N GLU A 112 3.69 -21.31 11.88
CA GLU A 112 2.89 -22.13 12.82
C GLU A 112 1.93 -21.29 13.68
N ALA A 113 2.05 -19.95 13.63
CA ALA A 113 1.22 -19.01 14.36
C ALA A 113 0.59 -17.96 13.40
N PRO A 114 -0.23 -18.39 12.43
CA PRO A 114 -0.74 -17.51 11.37
C PRO A 114 -1.62 -16.37 11.90
N LEU A 115 -2.32 -16.59 13.02
CA LEU A 115 -3.06 -15.53 13.71
C LEU A 115 -2.12 -14.42 14.18
N LEU A 116 -1.03 -14.77 14.86
CA LEU A 116 -0.05 -13.80 15.34
C LEU A 116 0.65 -13.09 14.17
N ALA A 117 0.99 -13.84 13.11
CA ALA A 117 1.58 -13.29 11.91
C ALA A 117 0.67 -12.26 11.23
N SER A 118 -0.64 -12.54 11.11
CA SER A 118 -1.60 -11.61 10.51
C SER A 118 -1.78 -10.33 11.33
N LEU A 119 -1.80 -10.43 12.67
CA LEU A 119 -1.91 -9.26 13.54
C LEU A 119 -0.64 -8.40 13.49
N LEU A 120 0.53 -8.99 13.68
CA LEU A 120 1.80 -8.24 13.69
C LEU A 120 2.12 -7.65 12.31
N GLY A 121 1.94 -8.43 11.25
CA GLY A 121 2.15 -7.96 9.89
C GLY A 121 1.15 -6.86 9.51
N GLY A 122 -0.13 -7.04 9.82
CA GLY A 122 -1.16 -6.01 9.65
C GLY A 122 -0.84 -4.71 10.41
N ILE A 123 -0.31 -4.81 11.64
CA ILE A 123 0.13 -3.63 12.41
C ILE A 123 1.27 -2.90 11.73
N LEU A 124 2.35 -3.61 11.38
CA LEU A 124 3.54 -2.99 10.78
C LEU A 124 3.24 -2.36 9.43
N ILE A 125 2.47 -3.06 8.58
CA ILE A 125 2.08 -2.55 7.27
C ILE A 125 1.12 -1.36 7.45
N GLY A 126 0.14 -1.46 8.34
CA GLY A 126 -0.78 -0.36 8.64
C GLY A 126 -0.06 0.91 9.11
N VAL A 127 0.93 0.76 10.01
CA VAL A 127 1.76 1.90 10.47
C VAL A 127 2.62 2.44 9.34
N GLY A 128 3.30 1.57 8.59
CA GLY A 128 4.22 1.99 7.53
C GLY A 128 3.50 2.68 6.36
N CYS A 129 2.38 2.10 5.93
CA CYS A 129 1.49 2.68 4.92
C CYS A 129 0.83 3.96 5.44
N GLY A 130 0.32 3.95 6.68
CA GLY A 130 -0.28 5.13 7.33
C GLY A 130 0.68 6.33 7.39
N LEU A 131 1.97 6.09 7.65
CA LEU A 131 3.00 7.14 7.58
C LEU A 131 3.16 7.70 6.16
N CYS A 132 3.22 6.85 5.13
CA CYS A 132 3.33 7.30 3.74
C CYS A 132 2.11 8.11 3.29
N ILE A 133 0.92 7.61 3.64
CA ILE A 133 -0.36 8.25 3.33
C ILE A 133 -0.52 9.54 4.11
N SER A 134 -0.03 9.66 5.34
CA SER A 134 -0.06 10.92 6.10
C SER A 134 0.64 12.08 5.36
N GLN A 135 1.62 11.74 4.50
CA GLN A 135 2.31 12.68 3.62
C GLN A 135 1.68 12.77 2.23
N SER A 136 0.48 12.21 2.02
CA SER A 136 -0.25 12.20 0.75
C SER A 136 0.53 11.56 -0.40
N CYS A 137 1.20 10.45 -0.09
CA CYS A 137 2.00 9.69 -1.03
C CYS A 137 1.53 8.24 -1.10
N ALA A 138 1.82 7.60 -2.23
CA ALA A 138 1.52 6.19 -2.51
C ALA A 138 2.85 5.43 -2.71
N ALA A 139 3.07 4.34 -1.97
CA ALA A 139 4.25 3.49 -2.09
C ALA A 139 4.09 2.42 -3.19
N GLY A 140 2.84 2.01 -3.45
CA GLY A 140 2.46 1.08 -4.51
C GLY A 140 1.23 1.53 -5.29
N GLY A 141 0.85 0.75 -6.31
CA GLY A 141 -0.37 0.98 -7.06
C GLY A 141 -1.63 0.81 -6.21
N ASP A 142 -1.59 -0.06 -5.21
CA ASP A 142 -2.72 -0.27 -4.29
C ASP A 142 -3.06 1.00 -3.52
N ASP A 143 -2.05 1.67 -2.95
CA ASP A 143 -2.20 2.96 -2.30
C ASP A 143 -2.76 4.02 -3.25
N ALA A 144 -2.28 4.04 -4.50
CA ALA A 144 -2.78 4.97 -5.51
C ALA A 144 -4.26 4.73 -5.83
N LEU A 145 -4.66 3.46 -5.96
CA LEU A 145 -6.05 3.07 -6.20
C LEU A 145 -6.94 3.45 -5.00
N ALA A 146 -6.51 3.16 -3.78
CA ALA A 146 -7.25 3.49 -2.56
C ALA A 146 -7.44 5.01 -2.41
N MET A 147 -6.40 5.81 -2.67
CA MET A 147 -6.50 7.28 -2.67
C MET A 147 -7.47 7.80 -3.72
N VAL A 148 -7.45 7.24 -4.94
CA VAL A 148 -8.40 7.60 -6.00
C VAL A 148 -9.84 7.26 -5.60
N ILE A 149 -10.09 6.06 -5.08
CA ILE A 149 -11.42 5.63 -4.64
C ILE A 149 -11.92 6.55 -3.52
N ALA A 150 -11.07 6.86 -2.54
CA ALA A 150 -11.39 7.75 -1.44
C ALA A 150 -11.79 9.16 -1.93
N ASP A 151 -11.00 9.74 -2.84
CA ASP A 151 -11.25 11.05 -3.44
C ASP A 151 -12.57 11.09 -4.23
N GLN A 152 -12.83 10.09 -5.07
CA GLN A 152 -14.01 10.05 -5.92
C GLN A 152 -15.29 9.70 -5.15
N ALA A 153 -15.21 8.84 -4.14
CA ALA A 153 -16.37 8.39 -3.36
C ALA A 153 -16.65 9.27 -2.13
N GLY A 154 -15.75 10.20 -1.78
CA GLY A 154 -15.82 10.97 -0.52
C GLY A 154 -15.71 10.08 0.71
N TRP A 155 -14.98 8.97 0.59
CA TRP A 155 -14.77 7.99 1.65
C TRP A 155 -13.43 8.20 2.33
N SER A 156 -13.24 7.58 3.49
CA SER A 156 -11.93 7.51 4.12
C SER A 156 -11.02 6.54 3.35
N ILE A 157 -9.72 6.81 3.29
CA ILE A 157 -8.74 5.96 2.61
C ILE A 157 -8.77 4.54 3.19
N ALA A 158 -8.91 4.42 4.51
CA ALA A 158 -9.08 3.12 5.18
C ALA A 158 -10.28 2.31 4.64
N LYS A 159 -11.41 2.96 4.30
CA LYS A 159 -12.57 2.29 3.72
C LYS A 159 -12.30 1.88 2.28
N ALA A 160 -11.57 2.71 1.53
CA ALA A 160 -11.18 2.39 0.17
C ALA A 160 -10.30 1.13 0.12
N TYR A 161 -9.29 1.01 0.99
CA TYR A 161 -8.49 -0.22 1.14
C TYR A 161 -9.34 -1.43 1.46
N LEU A 162 -10.18 -1.33 2.51
CA LEU A 162 -10.98 -2.46 2.92
C LEU A 162 -11.92 -2.95 1.79
N LEU A 163 -12.42 -2.02 0.97
CA LEU A 163 -13.23 -2.35 -0.21
C LEU A 163 -12.39 -2.98 -1.33
N SER A 164 -11.29 -2.35 -1.75
CA SER A 164 -10.45 -2.86 -2.84
C SER A 164 -9.88 -4.22 -2.51
N ASP A 165 -9.31 -4.38 -1.32
CA ASP A 165 -8.77 -5.64 -0.82
C ASP A 165 -9.86 -6.67 -0.63
N GLY A 166 -10.99 -6.27 -0.04
CA GLY A 166 -12.12 -7.15 0.18
C GLY A 166 -12.61 -7.78 -1.11
N VAL A 167 -12.74 -7.00 -2.19
CA VAL A 167 -13.13 -7.51 -3.52
C VAL A 167 -12.12 -8.53 -4.04
N VAL A 168 -10.83 -8.21 -3.98
CA VAL A 168 -9.76 -9.10 -4.46
C VAL A 168 -9.69 -10.39 -3.63
N LEU A 169 -9.82 -10.29 -2.31
CA LEU A 169 -9.82 -11.44 -1.40
C LEU A 169 -11.06 -12.31 -1.63
N LEU A 170 -12.24 -11.73 -1.84
CA LEU A 170 -13.43 -12.50 -2.18
C LEU A 170 -13.28 -13.25 -3.51
N LEU A 171 -12.71 -12.60 -4.52
CA LEU A 171 -12.40 -13.27 -5.78
C LEU A 171 -11.34 -14.37 -5.61
N SER A 172 -10.43 -14.21 -4.66
CA SER A 172 -9.38 -15.20 -4.38
C SER A 172 -9.89 -16.51 -3.77
N LEU A 173 -11.13 -16.53 -3.25
CA LEU A 173 -11.79 -17.77 -2.83
C LEU A 173 -11.96 -18.79 -3.96
N THR A 174 -11.85 -18.39 -5.23
CA THR A 174 -11.93 -19.32 -6.36
C THR A 174 -10.73 -20.25 -6.45
N TYR A 175 -9.59 -19.93 -5.81
CA TYR A 175 -8.35 -20.70 -5.93
C TYR A 175 -7.57 -20.89 -4.62
N LEU A 176 -7.83 -20.09 -3.58
CA LEU A 176 -7.16 -20.21 -2.27
C LEU A 176 -8.02 -20.99 -1.27
N GLU A 177 -7.35 -21.72 -0.39
CA GLU A 177 -8.01 -22.37 0.75
C GLU A 177 -8.58 -21.32 1.71
N PRO A 178 -9.84 -21.47 2.19
CA PRO A 178 -10.48 -20.51 3.07
C PRO A 178 -9.68 -20.19 4.33
N ASN A 179 -8.97 -21.18 4.88
CA ASN A 179 -8.18 -21.03 6.10
C ASN A 179 -7.08 -19.98 5.97
N ARG A 180 -6.41 -19.89 4.81
CA ARG A 180 -5.37 -18.87 4.58
C ARG A 180 -5.97 -17.50 4.34
N LEU A 181 -7.12 -17.47 3.68
CA LEU A 181 -7.80 -16.24 3.28
C LEU A 181 -8.34 -15.46 4.49
N ILE A 182 -8.74 -16.15 5.55
CA ILE A 182 -9.15 -15.52 6.81
C ILE A 182 -8.00 -14.70 7.43
N TYR A 183 -6.76 -15.20 7.37
CA TYR A 183 -5.60 -14.49 7.89
C TYR A 183 -5.23 -13.28 7.03
N SER A 184 -5.31 -13.40 5.70
CA SER A 184 -5.16 -12.27 4.78
C SER A 184 -6.23 -11.19 5.01
N PHE A 185 -7.48 -11.60 5.20
CA PHE A 185 -8.58 -10.67 5.51
C PHE A 185 -8.38 -10.00 6.87
N LEU A 186 -7.91 -10.73 7.89
CA LEU A 186 -7.58 -10.17 9.19
C LEU A 186 -6.44 -9.15 9.10
N THR A 187 -5.38 -9.46 8.33
CA THR A 187 -4.31 -8.51 8.02
C THR A 187 -4.88 -7.22 7.42
N THR A 188 -5.71 -7.31 6.38
CA THR A 188 -6.33 -6.15 5.72
C THR A 188 -7.21 -5.35 6.67
N LEU A 189 -7.99 -6.00 7.54
CA LEU A 189 -8.81 -5.32 8.55
C LEU A 189 -7.96 -4.51 9.52
N VAL A 190 -6.88 -5.12 10.03
CA VAL A 190 -5.98 -4.49 11.00
C VAL A 190 -5.20 -3.35 10.36
N SER A 191 -4.63 -3.56 9.17
CA SER A 191 -3.87 -2.53 8.46
C SER A 191 -4.76 -1.35 8.08
N SER A 192 -5.95 -1.61 7.52
CA SER A 192 -6.92 -0.57 7.16
C SER A 192 -7.37 0.25 8.38
N PHE A 193 -7.65 -0.42 9.51
CA PHE A 193 -8.01 0.26 10.75
C PHE A 193 -6.90 1.22 11.22
N ILE A 194 -5.64 0.77 11.19
CA ILE A 194 -4.49 1.56 11.60
C ILE A 194 -4.25 2.73 10.64
N ILE A 195 -4.33 2.50 9.32
CA ILE A 195 -4.26 3.56 8.31
C ILE A 195 -5.30 4.64 8.60
N GLY A 196 -6.52 4.24 8.95
CA GLY A 196 -7.59 5.16 9.35
C GLY A 196 -7.24 6.03 10.56
N GLN A 197 -6.43 5.54 11.50
CA GLN A 197 -5.96 6.36 12.62
C GLN A 197 -5.00 7.46 12.17
N PHE A 198 -4.13 7.19 11.20
CA PHE A 198 -3.25 8.21 10.61
C PHE A 198 -4.08 9.25 9.86
N GLU A 199 -5.09 8.82 9.11
CA GLU A 199 -5.99 9.73 8.39
C GLU A 199 -6.71 10.73 9.34
N LEU A 200 -7.13 10.28 10.52
CA LEU A 200 -7.78 11.15 11.52
C LEU A 200 -6.83 12.18 12.16
N HIS A 201 -5.56 11.80 12.37
CA HIS A 201 -4.57 12.68 13.02
C HIS A 201 -3.87 13.63 12.04
N PHE A 202 -3.92 13.35 10.73
CA PHE A 202 -3.37 14.18 9.66
C PHE A 202 -4.46 14.66 8.70
N PRO A 203 -5.35 15.58 9.14
CA PRO A 203 -6.49 16.05 8.35
C PRO A 203 -6.10 16.82 7.08
N SER A 204 -4.81 17.10 6.85
CA SER A 204 -4.29 17.62 5.59
C SER A 204 -4.69 16.78 4.38
N LEU A 205 -5.06 15.50 4.59
CA LEU A 205 -5.61 14.58 3.60
C LEU A 205 -7.02 14.92 3.11
N GLN A 206 -7.85 15.58 3.93
CA GLN A 206 -9.20 16.03 3.53
C GLN A 206 -9.17 17.36 2.76
N THR A 207 -8.06 18.10 2.87
CA THR A 207 -7.86 19.44 2.28
C THR A 207 -6.74 19.48 1.25
N ILE A 208 -6.32 18.33 0.71
CA ILE A 208 -5.71 18.35 -0.61
C ILE A 208 -6.85 18.63 -1.56
N GLU A 209 -7.18 19.91 -1.67
CA GLU A 209 -7.59 20.42 -2.95
C GLU A 209 -6.52 19.93 -3.93
N TRP A 210 -6.82 18.86 -4.67
CA TRP A 210 -6.12 18.52 -5.91
C TRP A 210 -6.46 19.60 -6.95
N THR A 211 -6.35 20.88 -6.57
CA THR A 211 -6.62 22.04 -7.39
C THR A 211 -5.41 22.32 -8.26
N SER A 212 -5.25 21.44 -9.24
CA SER A 212 -5.39 21.93 -10.60
C SER A 212 -6.06 20.83 -11.41
N LYS A 213 -7.38 20.91 -11.54
CA LYS A 213 -8.03 20.51 -12.80
C LYS A 213 -7.33 21.32 -13.89
N ALA A 214 -6.30 20.73 -14.49
CA ALA A 214 -5.66 21.23 -15.70
C ALA A 214 -6.42 20.65 -16.88
#